data_AF-A0A7Z1MY89-F1
#
_entry.id   AF-A0A7Z1MY89-F1
#
_cell.length_a   1.000
_cell.length_b   1.000
_cell.length_c   1.000
_cell.angle_alpha   90.00
_cell.angle_beta   90.00
_cell.angle_gamma   90.00
#
_symmetry.space_group_name_H-M   'P 1'
#
loop_
_entity.id
_entity.type
_entity.pdbx_description
1 polymer ?
#
loop_
_entity_poly.entity_id
_entity_poly.type
_entity_poly.pdbx_seq_one_letter_code
_entity_poly.pdbx_strand_id
1 'polypeptide(L)'
;HKALLQRRLQTEMHRNTFEASTDTITISNDRAVAIERVAKHYVNLFGNDPATAELRENYAMKNDTVPDAGHRAAMTSFFWWTAWAATTERQGRTTTYTNNWPSEPLVGNRPPSSTFIWSAFSVTFLLAGIALLGWHHAVTHGRREK
;
A
#
# COMPACT_ATOMS: atom_id res chain seq x y z
N HIS A 1 21.46 -6.76 -17.18
CA HIS A 1 21.24 -7.57 -15.96
C HIS A 1 20.16 -7.00 -15.04
N LYS A 2 20.27 -5.75 -14.53
CA LYS A 2 19.28 -5.15 -13.60
C LYS A 2 17.82 -5.19 -14.08
N ALA A 3 17.55 -4.80 -15.33
CA ALA A 3 16.19 -4.80 -15.88
C ALA A 3 15.54 -6.19 -15.95
N LEU A 4 16.35 -7.24 -16.20
CA LEU A 4 15.88 -8.62 -16.24
C LEU A 4 15.51 -9.13 -14.84
N LEU A 5 16.36 -8.84 -13.84
CA LEU A 5 16.06 -9.15 -12.45
C LEU A 5 14.81 -8.41 -11.95
N GLN A 6 14.66 -7.14 -12.33
CA GLN A 6 13.47 -6.37 -11.97
C GLN A 6 12.21 -6.96 -12.59
N ARG A 7 12.22 -7.38 -13.87
CA ARG A 7 11.06 -8.06 -14.45
C ARG A 7 10.72 -9.37 -13.75
N ARG A 8 11.74 -10.18 -13.42
CA ARG A 8 11.52 -11.42 -12.65
C ARG A 8 10.89 -11.10 -11.29
N LEU A 9 11.39 -10.08 -10.59
CA LEU A 9 10.82 -9.61 -9.33
C LEU A 9 9.36 -9.17 -9.48
N GLN A 10 9.04 -8.39 -10.50
CA GLN A 10 7.66 -7.95 -10.78
C GLN A 10 6.72 -9.14 -10.95
N THR A 11 7.09 -10.09 -11.83
CA THR A 11 6.30 -11.30 -12.05
C THR A 11 6.12 -12.11 -10.76
N GLU A 12 7.15 -12.24 -9.95
CA GLU A 12 7.10 -13.00 -8.71
C GLU A 12 6.25 -12.32 -7.61
N MET A 13 6.34 -11.00 -7.48
CA MET A 13 5.61 -10.23 -6.47
C MET A 13 4.13 -10.08 -6.82
N HIS A 14 3.81 -9.91 -8.10
CA HIS A 14 2.42 -9.75 -8.59
C HIS A 14 1.65 -11.07 -8.64
N ARG A 15 2.33 -12.20 -8.84
CA ARG A 15 1.69 -13.52 -8.93
C ARG A 15 0.94 -13.85 -7.63
N ASN A 16 -0.36 -14.13 -7.77
CA ASN A 16 -1.19 -14.61 -6.68
C ASN A 16 -1.02 -16.13 -6.50
N THR A 17 -0.53 -16.52 -5.33
CA THR A 17 -0.30 -17.92 -4.92
C THR A 17 -1.19 -18.34 -3.77
N PHE A 18 -2.23 -17.55 -3.46
CA PHE A 18 -3.26 -17.93 -2.50
C PHE A 18 -4.14 -19.03 -3.08
N GLU A 19 -4.25 -20.13 -2.35
CA GLU A 19 -5.10 -21.27 -2.67
C GLU A 19 -6.28 -21.31 -1.70
N ALA A 20 -7.50 -21.12 -2.22
CA ALA A 20 -8.70 -21.01 -1.41
C ALA A 20 -9.14 -22.36 -0.79
N SER A 21 -8.77 -23.48 -1.42
CA SER A 21 -9.11 -24.82 -0.91
C SER A 21 -8.34 -25.18 0.36
N THR A 22 -7.16 -24.62 0.55
CA THR A 22 -6.28 -24.90 1.70
C THR A 22 -6.07 -23.70 2.62
N ASP A 23 -6.55 -22.50 2.23
CA ASP A 23 -6.32 -21.23 2.91
C ASP A 23 -4.81 -20.93 3.11
N THR A 24 -4.01 -21.21 2.08
CA THR A 24 -2.55 -21.07 2.15
C THR A 24 -2.00 -20.17 1.06
N ILE A 25 -0.98 -19.38 1.39
CA ILE A 25 -0.17 -18.61 0.44
C ILE A 25 1.21 -19.28 0.34
N THR A 26 1.58 -19.74 -0.86
CA THR A 26 2.90 -20.32 -1.10
C THR A 26 3.89 -19.27 -1.60
N ILE A 27 5.07 -19.19 -1.00
CA ILE A 27 6.14 -18.28 -1.41
C ILE A 27 7.39 -19.06 -1.85
N SER A 28 8.27 -18.42 -2.62
CA SER A 28 9.56 -19.01 -2.98
C SER A 28 10.53 -19.00 -1.81
N ASN A 29 11.54 -19.87 -1.87
CA ASN A 29 12.62 -19.89 -0.87
C ASN A 29 13.39 -18.57 -0.83
N ASP A 30 13.64 -17.95 -1.99
CA ASP A 30 14.30 -16.64 -2.07
C ASP A 30 13.49 -15.56 -1.33
N ARG A 31 12.16 -15.57 -1.49
CA ARG A 31 11.26 -14.66 -0.75
C ARG A 31 11.23 -14.98 0.74
N ALA A 32 11.21 -16.24 1.14
CA ALA A 32 11.22 -16.62 2.56
C ALA A 32 12.46 -16.04 3.27
N VAL A 33 13.64 -16.19 2.69
CA VAL A 33 14.89 -15.60 3.21
C VAL A 33 14.82 -14.07 3.28
N ALA A 34 14.24 -13.41 2.27
CA ALA A 34 14.07 -11.97 2.28
C ALA A 34 13.10 -11.50 3.38
N ILE A 35 12.00 -12.22 3.59
CA ILE A 35 10.99 -11.94 4.62
C ILE A 35 11.61 -12.06 6.01
N GLU A 36 12.37 -13.11 6.28
CA GLU A 36 13.05 -13.31 7.57
C GLU A 36 14.02 -12.16 7.89
N ARG A 37 14.76 -11.67 6.88
CA ARG A 37 15.68 -10.52 7.05
C ARG A 37 14.93 -9.24 7.42
N VAL A 38 13.81 -8.97 6.74
CA VAL A 38 12.97 -7.80 7.02
C VAL A 38 12.27 -7.93 8.38
N ALA A 39 11.78 -9.12 8.72
CA ALA A 39 11.17 -9.39 10.01
C ALA A 39 12.18 -9.14 11.15
N LYS A 40 13.42 -9.61 11.02
CA LYS A 40 14.48 -9.34 12.00
C LYS A 40 14.72 -7.85 12.21
N HIS A 41 14.74 -7.06 11.13
CA HIS A 41 14.86 -5.61 11.23
C HIS A 41 13.74 -5.00 12.09
N TYR A 42 12.48 -5.37 11.83
CA TYR A 42 11.35 -4.84 12.60
C TYR A 42 11.28 -5.37 14.03
N VAL A 43 11.64 -6.62 14.29
CA VAL A 43 11.77 -7.14 15.68
C VAL A 43 12.78 -6.32 16.47
N ASN A 44 13.90 -5.96 15.85
CA ASN A 44 14.92 -5.13 16.48
C ASN A 44 14.48 -3.67 16.63
N LEU A 45 13.83 -3.09 15.61
CA LEU A 45 13.35 -1.71 15.63
C LEU A 45 12.30 -1.49 16.72
N PHE A 46 11.35 -2.41 16.88
CA PHE A 46 10.28 -2.29 17.89
C PHE A 46 10.67 -2.80 19.28
N GLY A 47 11.85 -3.40 19.42
CA GLY A 47 12.44 -3.81 20.70
C GLY A 47 13.42 -2.77 21.23
N ASN A 48 14.57 -3.25 21.70
CA ASN A 48 15.60 -2.43 22.34
C ASN A 48 17.02 -2.77 21.85
N ASP A 49 17.16 -3.23 20.60
CA ASP A 49 18.47 -3.48 20.01
C ASP A 49 19.24 -2.14 19.89
N PRO A 50 20.50 -2.05 20.39
CA PRO A 50 21.30 -0.82 20.29
C PRO A 50 21.54 -0.36 18.85
N ALA A 51 21.61 -1.28 17.88
CA ALA A 51 21.86 -0.95 16.47
C ALA A 51 20.69 -0.18 15.82
N THR A 52 19.50 -0.21 16.41
CA THR A 52 18.31 0.52 15.93
C THR A 52 17.92 1.70 16.84
N ALA A 53 18.76 2.07 17.82
CA ALA A 53 18.46 3.16 18.76
C ALA A 53 18.27 4.52 18.06
N GLU A 54 19.21 4.92 17.20
CA GLU A 54 19.11 6.17 16.44
C GLU A 54 17.87 6.18 15.53
N LEU A 55 17.55 5.04 14.91
CA LEU A 55 16.36 4.92 14.05
C LEU A 55 15.06 5.07 14.87
N ARG A 56 15.01 4.51 16.09
CA ARG A 56 13.88 4.70 17.00
C ARG A 56 13.72 6.17 17.37
N GLU A 57 14.80 6.88 17.69
CA GLU A 57 14.76 8.32 17.98
C GLU A 57 14.22 9.11 16.79
N ASN A 58 14.73 8.84 15.58
CA ASN A 58 14.26 9.48 14.34
C ASN A 58 12.76 9.23 14.06
N TYR A 59 12.23 8.10 14.50
CA TYR A 59 10.81 7.75 14.37
C TYR A 59 9.96 8.14 15.60
N ALA A 60 10.55 8.83 16.59
CA ALA A 60 9.93 9.16 17.87
C ALA A 60 9.34 7.93 18.59
N MET A 61 10.03 6.80 18.49
CA MET A 61 9.69 5.53 19.12
C MET A 61 10.46 5.38 20.43
N LYS A 62 9.79 4.93 21.50
CA LYS A 62 10.49 4.56 22.74
C LYS A 62 11.25 3.24 22.56
N ASN A 63 12.28 3.02 23.37
CA ASN A 63 12.85 1.68 23.55
C ASN A 63 11.77 0.72 24.05
N ASP A 64 11.79 -0.51 23.54
CA ASP A 64 10.73 -1.51 23.78
C ASP A 64 9.34 -0.95 23.47
N THR A 65 9.17 -0.39 22.26
CA THR A 65 7.87 0.08 21.77
C THR A 65 6.83 -1.04 21.85
N VAL A 66 7.22 -2.27 21.51
CA VAL A 66 6.44 -3.49 21.77
C VAL A 66 7.32 -4.42 22.62
N PRO A 67 7.15 -4.44 23.96
CA PRO A 67 8.08 -5.17 24.85
C PRO A 67 8.03 -6.70 24.70
N ASP A 68 6.85 -7.26 24.44
CA ASP A 68 6.69 -8.70 24.27
C ASP A 68 7.26 -9.18 22.94
N ALA A 69 8.13 -10.19 22.99
CA ALA A 69 8.80 -10.72 21.80
C ALA A 69 7.84 -11.47 20.86
N GLY A 70 6.83 -12.16 21.41
CA GLY A 70 5.82 -12.87 20.64
C GLY A 70 4.94 -11.91 19.83
N HIS A 71 4.53 -10.80 20.43
CA HIS A 71 3.80 -9.72 19.75
C HIS A 71 4.64 -9.05 18.67
N ARG A 72 5.94 -8.85 18.88
CA ARG A 72 6.83 -8.35 17.82
C ARG A 72 6.86 -9.31 16.64
N ALA A 73 7.00 -10.62 16.88
CA ALA A 73 6.99 -11.62 15.82
C ALA A 73 5.65 -11.60 15.05
N ALA A 74 4.51 -11.64 15.74
CA ALA A 74 3.19 -11.59 15.12
C ALA A 74 2.96 -10.30 14.30
N MET A 75 3.44 -9.16 14.80
CA MET A 75 3.36 -7.88 14.09
C MET A 75 4.16 -7.92 12.77
N THR A 76 5.32 -8.57 12.72
CA THR A 76 6.04 -8.72 11.45
C THR A 76 5.29 -9.57 10.44
N SER A 77 4.57 -10.60 10.89
CA SER A 77 3.67 -11.39 10.03
C SER A 77 2.52 -10.54 9.49
N PHE A 78 1.96 -9.67 10.32
CA PHE A 78 0.93 -8.71 9.88
C PHE A 78 1.49 -7.72 8.84
N PHE A 79 2.65 -7.12 9.07
CA PHE A 79 3.29 -6.24 8.09
C PHE A 79 3.56 -6.94 6.77
N TRP A 80 4.07 -8.17 6.82
CA TRP A 80 4.22 -8.99 5.63
C TRP A 80 2.90 -9.20 4.89
N TRP A 81 1.82 -9.55 5.59
CA TRP A 81 0.50 -9.75 4.99
C TRP A 81 -0.03 -8.48 4.31
N THR A 82 0.11 -7.31 4.95
CA THR A 82 -0.27 -6.02 4.33
C THR A 82 0.53 -5.73 3.06
N ALA A 83 1.83 -6.01 3.06
CA ALA A 83 2.70 -5.83 1.91
C ALA A 83 2.41 -6.84 0.79
N TRP A 84 2.06 -8.08 1.13
CA TRP A 84 1.58 -9.08 0.19
C TRP A 84 0.31 -8.58 -0.52
N ALA A 85 -0.70 -8.14 0.23
CA ALA A 85 -1.93 -7.60 -0.35
C ALA A 85 -1.66 -6.37 -1.25
N ALA A 86 -0.69 -5.53 -0.87
CA ALA A 86 -0.32 -4.34 -1.63
C ALA A 86 0.39 -4.64 -2.97
N THR A 87 1.01 -5.81 -3.10
CA THR A 87 1.84 -6.19 -4.25
C THR A 87 1.23 -7.31 -5.09
N THR A 88 0.31 -8.10 -4.56
CA THR A 88 -0.25 -9.26 -5.27
C THR A 88 -1.51 -8.88 -6.06
N GLU A 89 -1.54 -9.24 -7.34
CA GLU A 89 -2.70 -9.06 -8.21
C GLU A 89 -3.91 -9.88 -7.73
N ARG A 90 -5.11 -9.32 -7.89
CA ARG A 90 -6.35 -10.05 -7.61
C ARG A 90 -6.55 -11.14 -8.65
N GLN A 91 -7.13 -12.27 -8.26
CA GLN A 91 -7.44 -13.35 -9.19
C GLN A 91 -8.26 -12.82 -10.38
N GLY A 92 -7.75 -13.04 -11.60
CA GLY A 92 -8.37 -12.58 -12.85
C GLY A 92 -8.27 -11.07 -13.14
N ARG A 93 -7.47 -10.29 -12.40
CA ARG A 93 -7.24 -8.86 -12.68
C ARG A 93 -5.74 -8.53 -12.72
N THR A 94 -5.40 -7.43 -13.38
CA THR A 94 -4.03 -6.89 -13.49
C THR A 94 -3.75 -5.76 -12.47
N THR A 95 -4.50 -5.76 -11.37
CA THR A 95 -4.40 -4.77 -10.30
C THR A 95 -4.31 -5.48 -8.96
N THR A 96 -3.48 -4.97 -8.06
CA THR A 96 -3.33 -5.53 -6.70
C THR A 96 -4.58 -5.33 -5.84
N TYR A 97 -4.66 -6.00 -4.68
CA TYR A 97 -5.79 -5.85 -3.76
C TYR A 97 -6.00 -4.41 -3.28
N THR A 98 -4.94 -3.61 -3.27
CA THR A 98 -4.93 -2.19 -2.88
C THR A 98 -5.00 -1.23 -4.08
N ASN A 99 -5.38 -1.71 -5.27
CA ASN A 99 -5.39 -0.92 -6.51
C ASN A 99 -4.01 -0.35 -6.89
N ASN A 100 -2.95 -1.17 -6.79
CA ASN A 100 -1.55 -0.84 -7.07
C ASN A 100 -0.95 0.22 -6.14
N TRP A 101 -1.54 0.44 -4.96
CA TRP A 101 -0.92 1.22 -3.89
C TRP A 101 -0.03 0.32 -3.02
N PRO A 102 1.14 0.76 -2.51
CA PRO A 102 1.77 2.08 -2.68
C PRO A 102 2.51 2.19 -4.01
N SER A 103 2.95 3.39 -4.38
CA SER A 103 3.83 3.58 -5.54
C SER A 103 5.17 2.90 -5.29
N GLU A 104 5.47 1.86 -6.07
CA GLU A 104 6.70 1.08 -5.97
C GLU A 104 7.17 0.65 -7.37
N PRO A 105 8.07 1.43 -8.01
CA PRO A 105 8.55 1.14 -9.36
C PRO A 105 9.28 -0.20 -9.52
N LEU A 106 9.88 -0.73 -8.44
CA LEU A 106 10.60 -2.01 -8.50
C LEU A 106 9.65 -3.16 -8.78
N VAL A 107 8.49 -3.19 -8.12
CA VAL A 107 7.45 -4.21 -8.34
C VAL A 107 6.40 -3.77 -9.36
N GLY A 108 6.52 -2.58 -9.94
CA GLY A 108 5.64 -2.13 -11.01
C GLY A 108 4.30 -1.56 -10.53
N ASN A 109 4.17 -1.27 -9.23
CA ASN A 109 3.00 -0.59 -8.70
C ASN A 109 2.94 0.85 -9.21
N ARG A 110 2.00 1.08 -10.13
CA ARG A 110 1.68 2.38 -10.72
C ARG A 110 0.17 2.59 -10.71
N PRO A 111 -0.32 3.84 -10.64
CA PRO A 111 -1.74 4.14 -10.68
C PRO A 111 -2.40 3.45 -11.88
N PRO A 112 -3.46 2.63 -11.67
CA PRO A 112 -4.21 2.03 -12.76
C PRO A 112 -4.84 3.12 -13.64
N SER A 113 -5.03 2.83 -14.94
CA SER A 113 -5.68 3.77 -15.87
C SER A 113 -7.04 4.27 -15.39
N SER A 114 -7.80 3.42 -14.69
CA SER A 114 -9.08 3.78 -14.08
C SER A 114 -8.96 4.91 -13.04
N THR A 115 -7.84 5.00 -12.32
CA THR A 115 -7.60 6.04 -11.31
C THR A 115 -7.58 7.41 -11.96
N PHE A 116 -6.92 7.55 -13.12
CA PHE A 116 -6.87 8.81 -13.86
C PHE A 116 -8.26 9.22 -14.38
N ILE A 117 -9.02 8.28 -14.94
CA ILE A 117 -10.37 8.53 -15.46
C ILE A 117 -11.30 9.06 -14.37
N TRP A 118 -11.36 8.38 -13.23
CA TRP A 118 -12.25 8.77 -12.13
C TRP A 118 -11.80 10.06 -11.43
N SER A 119 -10.49 10.34 -11.40
CA SER A 119 -9.97 11.60 -10.87
C SER A 119 -10.34 12.78 -11.76
N ALA A 120 -10.20 12.65 -13.08
CA ALA A 120 -10.62 13.70 -14.02
C ALA A 120 -12.14 13.92 -13.97
N PHE A 121 -12.90 12.83 -13.87
CA PHE A 121 -14.36 12.88 -13.74
C PHE A 121 -14.79 13.62 -12.46
N SER A 122 -14.20 13.30 -11.31
CA SER A 122 -14.59 13.92 -10.03
C SER A 122 -14.30 15.41 -9.98
N VAL A 123 -13.15 15.86 -10.50
CA VAL A 123 -12.81 17.29 -10.59
C VAL A 123 -13.76 18.03 -11.53
N THR A 124 -14.08 17.43 -12.69
CA THR A 124 -15.03 18.02 -13.64
C THR A 124 -16.41 18.17 -13.01
N PHE A 125 -16.88 17.14 -12.31
CA PHE A 125 -18.18 17.15 -11.65
C PHE A 125 -18.23 18.16 -10.50
N LEU A 126 -17.16 18.30 -9.73
CA LEU A 126 -17.04 19.33 -8.69
C LEU A 126 -17.17 20.74 -9.27
N LEU A 127 -16.43 21.05 -10.35
CA LEU A 127 -16.48 22.35 -11.00
C LEU A 127 -17.86 22.65 -11.57
N ALA A 128 -18.50 21.66 -12.21
CA ALA A 128 -19.87 21.78 -12.69
C ALA A 128 -20.86 22.07 -11.54
N GLY A 129 -20.72 21.39 -10.41
CA GLY A 129 -21.55 21.62 -9.22
C GLY A 129 -21.39 23.03 -8.65
N ILE A 130 -20.15 23.53 -8.53
CA ILE A 130 -19.87 24.90 -8.08
C ILE A 130 -20.50 25.93 -9.03
N ALA A 131 -20.34 25.74 -10.34
CA ALA A 131 -20.90 26.64 -11.35
C ALA A 131 -22.43 26.67 -11.31
N LEU A 132 -23.08 25.51 -11.21
CA LEU A 132 -24.53 25.40 -11.12
C LEU A 132 -25.08 26.05 -9.84
N LEU A 133 -24.43 25.85 -8.70
CA LEU A 133 -24.81 26.49 -7.44
C LEU A 133 -24.66 28.01 -7.51
N GLY A 134 -23.56 28.51 -8.07
CA GLY A 134 -23.34 29.95 -8.27
C GLY A 134 -24.38 30.57 -9.19
N TRP A 135 -24.69 29.92 -10.31
CA TRP A 135 -25.75 30.34 -11.23
C TRP A 135 -27.12 30.38 -10.54
N HIS A 136 -27.50 29.30 -9.85
CA HIS A 136 -28.77 29.21 -9.15
C HIS A 136 -28.89 30.31 -8.07
N HIS A 137 -27.83 30.57 -7.31
CA HIS A 137 -27.80 31.64 -6.31
C HIS A 137 -28.03 33.01 -6.95
N ALA A 138 -27.29 33.33 -8.01
CA ALA A 138 -27.41 34.62 -8.71
C ALA A 138 -28.83 34.87 -9.26
N VAL A 139 -29.44 33.86 -9.89
CA VAL A 139 -30.80 33.98 -10.47
C VAL A 139 -31.88 34.06 -9.40
N THR A 140 -31.72 33.37 -8.27
CA THR A 140 -32.73 33.35 -7.20
C THR A 140 -32.65 34.58 -6.28
N HIS A 141 -31.45 35.09 -6.00
CA HIS A 141 -31.28 36.27 -5.14
C HIS A 141 -31.57 37.57 -5.91
N GLY A 142 -31.19 37.67 -7.19
CA GLY A 142 -31.60 38.81 -8.04
C GLY A 142 -33.10 38.91 -8.29
N ARG A 143 -33.87 37.84 -7.99
CA ARG A 143 -35.34 37.81 -8.04
C ARG A 143 -36.02 38.28 -6.76
N ARG A 144 -35.33 38.35 -5.62
CA ARG A 144 -35.88 38.78 -4.32
C ARG A 144 -35.75 40.29 -4.08
N GLU A 145 -34.90 40.97 -4.83
CA GLU A 145 -34.66 42.42 -4.72
C GLU A 145 -35.48 43.25 -5.73
N LYS A 146 -36.42 42.61 -6.46
CA LYS A 146 -37.42 43.28 -7.30
C LYS A 146 -38.81 43.00 -6.75
#